data_AF-A0AAC9BK39-F1
#
_entry.id   AF-A0AAC9BK39-F1
#
_cell.length_a   1.000
_cell.length_b   1.000
_cell.length_c   1.000
_cell.angle_alpha   90.00
_cell.angle_beta   90.00
_cell.angle_gamma   90.00
#
_symmetry.space_group_name_H-M   'P 1'
#
loop_
_entity.id
_entity.type
_entity.pdbx_description
1 polymer ?
#
loop_
_entity_poly.entity_id
_entity_poly.type
_entity_poly.pdbx_seq_one_letter_code
_entity_poly.pdbx_strand_id
1 'polypeptide(L)' 'MLALLREGLHGAERTSRIDEIRGEFLAIDTALGRLQPGDLCLILIDQVEEALEHIAKRVAE' A
#
# COMPACT_ATOMS: atom_id res chain seq x y z
N MET A 1 -1.36 2.89 -17.78
CA MET A 1 -0.27 2.97 -16.77
C MET A 1 -0.21 1.72 -15.90
N LEU A 2 -1.29 1.34 -15.18
CA LEU A 2 -1.32 0.16 -14.31
C LEU A 2 -0.93 -1.16 -14.98
N ALA A 3 -1.39 -1.41 -16.20
CA ALA A 3 -1.03 -2.62 -16.95
C ALA A 3 0.49 -2.78 -17.17
N LEU A 4 1.21 -1.67 -17.41
CA LEU A 4 2.66 -1.69 -17.62
C LEU A 4 3.43 -1.92 -16.31
N LEU A 5 2.95 -1.38 -15.19
CA LEU A 5 3.54 -1.67 -13.88
C LEU A 5 3.37 -3.15 -13.51
N ARG A 6 2.21 -3.72 -13.82
CA ARG A 6 1.94 -5.13 -13.60
C ARG A 6 2.80 -6.03 -14.51
N GLU A 7 2.99 -5.64 -15.76
CA GLU A 7 3.88 -6.34 -16.70
C GLU A 7 5.34 -6.30 -16.23
N GLY A 8 5.81 -5.17 -15.69
CA GLY A 8 7.15 -5.05 -15.10
C GLY A 8 7.38 -5.95 -13.88
N LEU A 9 6.31 -6.33 -13.16
CA LEU A 9 6.36 -7.22 -12.01
C LEU A 9 6.18 -8.71 -12.35
N HIS A 10 5.88 -9.04 -13.62
CA HIS A 10 5.51 -10.39 -14.04
C HIS A 10 6.64 -11.43 -13.92
N GLY A 11 7.87 -11.00 -13.57
CA GLY A 11 9.01 -11.87 -13.27
C GLY A 11 9.64 -11.64 -11.89
N ALA A 12 8.99 -10.87 -11.00
CA ALA A 12 9.52 -10.59 -9.67
C ALA A 12 9.27 -11.78 -8.72
N GLU A 13 10.27 -12.65 -8.53
CA GLU A 13 10.16 -13.88 -7.73
C GLU A 13 9.75 -13.65 -6.27
N ARG A 14 10.02 -12.46 -5.73
CA ARG A 14 9.69 -12.07 -4.34
C ARG A 14 8.33 -11.39 -4.20
N THR A 15 7.69 -11.03 -5.31
CA THR A 15 6.38 -10.37 -5.32
C THR A 15 5.30 -11.44 -5.37
N SER A 16 4.72 -11.75 -4.21
CA SER A 16 3.72 -12.81 -4.07
C SER A 16 2.28 -12.34 -4.35
N ARG A 17 2.03 -11.03 -4.27
CA ARG A 17 0.69 -10.48 -4.41
C ARG A 17 0.73 -9.06 -4.98
N ILE A 18 -0.17 -8.77 -5.91
CA ILE A 18 -0.36 -7.46 -6.52
C ILE A 18 -1.85 -7.15 -6.46
N ASP A 19 -2.21 -6.03 -5.85
CA ASP A 19 -3.58 -5.52 -5.82
C ASP A 19 -3.61 -4.14 -6.46
N GLU A 20 -4.60 -3.90 -7.32
CA GLU A 20 -4.87 -2.60 -7.90
C GLU A 20 -6.01 -1.95 -7.13
N ILE A 21 -5.72 -0.88 -6.39
CA ILE A 21 -6.67 -0.20 -5.52
C ILE A 21 -6.79 1.25 -5.98
N ARG A 22 -8.04 1.73 -6.12
CA ARG A 22 -8.31 3.11 -6.51
C ARG A 22 -8.56 3.96 -5.27
N GLY A 23 -7.83 5.06 -5.16
CA GLY A 23 -7.87 5.97 -4.03
C GLY A 23 -6.77 5.67 -3.01
N GLU A 24 -6.06 6.72 -2.61
CA GLU A 24 -4.89 6.64 -1.73
C GLU A 24 -5.25 6.11 -0.34
N PHE A 25 -6.27 6.67 0.32
CA PHE A 25 -6.69 6.24 1.66
C PHE A 25 -7.15 4.79 1.71
N LEU A 26 -7.92 4.35 0.70
CA LEU A 26 -8.33 2.94 0.62
C LEU A 26 -7.13 2.01 0.41
N ALA A 27 -6.14 2.42 -0.38
CA ALA A 27 -4.92 1.65 -0.57
C ALA A 27 -4.11 1.55 0.73
N ILE A 28 -4.00 2.66 1.49
CA ILE A 28 -3.38 2.69 2.81
C ILE A 28 -4.11 1.75 3.77
N ASP A 29 -5.43 1.88 3.90
CA ASP A 29 -6.23 1.04 4.80
C ASP A 29 -6.12 -0.44 4.48
N THR A 30 -6.10 -0.76 3.19
CA THR A 30 -5.94 -2.14 2.72
C THR A 30 -4.55 -2.67 3.01
N ALA A 31 -3.50 -1.85 2.85
CA ALA A 31 -2.14 -2.23 3.18
C ALA A 31 -1.98 -2.46 4.69
N LEU A 32 -2.44 -1.51 5.52
CA LEU A 32 -2.38 -1.58 6.98
C LEU A 32 -3.17 -2.78 7.53
N GLY A 33 -4.38 -3.02 7.02
CA GLY A 33 -5.22 -4.14 7.45
C GLY A 33 -4.68 -5.53 7.15
N ARG A 34 -3.59 -5.64 6.36
CA ARG A 34 -2.93 -6.90 6.05
C ARG A 34 -1.65 -7.14 6.84
N LEU A 35 -1.14 -6.12 7.54
CA LEU A 35 0.11 -6.23 8.26
C LEU A 35 -0.01 -7.22 9.41
N GLN A 36 1.00 -8.07 9.51
CA GLN A 36 1.21 -8.97 10.64
C GLN A 36 2.36 -8.44 11.51
N PRO A 37 2.41 -8.81 12.80
CA PRO A 37 3.55 -8.48 13.65
C PRO A 37 4.88 -8.95 13.02
N GLY A 38 5.81 -8.01 12.84
CA GLY A 38 7.10 -8.25 12.19
C GLY A 38 7.15 -7.90 10.69
N ASP A 39 6.01 -7.55 10.09
CA ASP A 39 5.97 -7.08 8.70
C ASP A 39 6.51 -5.65 8.57
N LEU A 40 7.11 -5.37 7.41
CA LEU A 40 7.52 -4.02 7.00
C LEU A 40 6.63 -3.55 5.85
N CYS A 41 5.98 -2.40 6.01
CA CYS A 41 5.17 -1.77 4.97
C CYS A 41 5.90 -0.55 4.38
N LEU A 42 5.96 -0.47 3.05
CA LEU A 42 6.42 0.73 2.34
C LEU A 42 5.23 1.34 1.59
N ILE A 43 4.91 2.60 1.91
CA ILE A 43 3.85 3.38 1.26
C ILE A 43 4.51 4.60 0.62
N LEU A 44 4.26 4.82 -0.67
CA LEU A 44 4.70 6.00 -1.40
C LEU A 44 3.50 6.93 -1.58
N ILE A 45 3.62 8.15 -1.06
CA ILE A 45 2.55 9.14 -0.99
C ILE A 45 3.04 10.47 -1.55
N ASP A 46 2.16 11.20 -2.22
CA ASP A 46 2.46 12.54 -2.74
C ASP A 46 2.12 13.63 -1.71
N GLN A 47 1.11 13.39 -0.85
CA GLN A 47 0.66 14.33 0.18
C GLN A 47 0.97 13.79 1.58
N VAL A 48 2.14 14.14 2.09
CA VAL A 48 2.72 13.54 3.30
C VAL A 48 1.85 13.75 4.54
N GLU A 49 1.41 14.99 4.77
CA GLU A 49 0.70 15.37 6.01
C GLU A 49 -0.66 14.65 6.14
N GLU A 50 -1.45 14.66 5.07
CA GLU A 50 -2.79 14.07 5.03
C GLU A 50 -2.75 12.55 5.19
N ALA A 51 -1.79 11.88 4.54
CA ALA A 51 -1.64 10.44 4.69
C ALA A 51 -1.16 10.06 6.09
N LEU A 52 -0.26 10.85 6.69
CA LEU A 52 0.18 10.61 8.08
C LEU A 52 -0.98 10.76 9.07
N GLU A 53 -1.82 11.79 8.92
CA GLU A 53 -3.03 11.93 9.74
C GLU A 53 -3.98 10.75 9.58
N HIS A 54 -4.17 10.26 8.35
CA HIS A 54 -5.02 9.10 8.06
C HIS A 54 -4.45 7.82 8.69
N ILE A 55 -3.15 7.56 8.53
CA ILE A 55 -2.46 6.41 9.13
C ILE A 55 -2.57 6.46 10.65
N ALA A 56 -2.33 7.63 11.26
CA ALA A 56 -2.41 7.77 12.72
C ALA A 56 -3.82 7.48 13.25
N LYS A 57 -4.86 7.98 12.58
CA LYS A 57 -6.26 7.65 12.91
C LYS A 57 -6.49 6.14 12.82
N ARG A 58 -6.05 5.51 11.73
CA ARG A 58 -6.27 4.09 11.47
C ARG A 58 -5.55 3.16 12.46
N VAL A 59 -4.38 3.57 12.97
CA VAL A 59 -3.61 2.80 13.97
C VAL A 59 -4.19 2.93 15.38
N ALA A 60 -4.92 4.01 15.67
CA ALA A 60 -5.56 4.23 16.97
C ALA A 60 -6.91 3.51 17.12
N GLU A 61 -7.48 3.03 16.02
CA GLU A 61 -8.69 2.18 15.97
C GLU A 61 -8.39 0.72 16.34
#